data_AF-A0A9W8B3U3-F1
#
_entry.id   AF-A0A9W8B3U3-F1
#
_cell.length_a   1.000
_cell.length_b   1.000
_cell.length_c   1.000
_cell.angle_alpha   90.00
_cell.angle_beta   90.00
_cell.angle_gamma   90.00
#
_symmetry.space_group_name_H-M   'P 1'
#
loop_
_entity.id
_entity.type
_entity.pdbx_description
1 polymer ?
#
loop_
_entity_poly.entity_id
_entity_poly.type
_entity_poly.pdbx_seq_one_letter_code
_entity_poly.pdbx_strand_id
1 'polypeptide(L)'
;MKVFSLALVSALLVGSSTALEGSYSDASLCCYTNYYRKKANLPMFKFSAKLSKVASAHAIEMAAQGEWTHDGLTASTKTLMNRVEKEGDFGEWNVALENVADTYTTMFDVSDGWYHHEEHKVNMLREGSHITCGSGHYYDQGQDKDFWVQNMLTYDTSDMADSVDIDCSSIFSSLGLEESTPSSTPTPSPTPVQAKARIAPSGSVGVEEPSSVEEEATPEASEAGESSTPAPPVRKCKRKCTKVKCQKKCKRYRTSIFA
;
A
#
# COMPACT_ATOMS: atom_id res chain seq x y z
N MET A 1 49.33 -46.74 48.28
CA MET A 1 47.91 -46.34 48.08
C MET A 1 47.92 -45.04 47.28
N LYS A 2 47.47 -45.06 46.02
CA LYS A 2 47.40 -43.88 45.14
C LYS A 2 45.94 -43.45 45.05
N VAL A 3 45.62 -42.26 45.55
CA VAL A 3 44.28 -41.68 45.50
C VAL A 3 44.22 -40.79 44.26
N PHE A 4 43.48 -41.19 43.24
CA PHE A 4 43.18 -40.33 42.09
C PHE A 4 41.94 -39.51 42.41
N SER A 5 42.11 -38.19 42.53
CA SER A 5 40.99 -37.24 42.58
C SER A 5 40.47 -37.01 41.16
N LEU A 6 39.21 -37.38 40.92
CA LEU A 6 38.46 -37.03 39.73
C LEU A 6 37.92 -35.61 39.90
N ALA A 7 38.42 -34.66 39.11
CA ALA A 7 37.83 -33.34 38.99
C ALA A 7 36.63 -33.41 38.03
N LEU A 8 35.44 -33.11 38.56
CA LEU A 8 34.19 -33.05 37.80
C LEU A 8 34.08 -31.66 37.16
N VAL A 9 34.34 -31.56 35.85
CA VAL A 9 34.15 -30.32 35.09
C VAL A 9 32.67 -30.24 34.70
N SER A 10 31.90 -29.39 35.39
CA SER A 10 30.55 -29.03 34.98
C SER A 10 30.61 -28.15 33.73
N ALA A 11 30.12 -28.69 32.60
CA ALA A 11 29.89 -27.93 31.39
C ALA A 11 28.62 -27.10 31.55
N LEU A 12 28.76 -25.78 31.63
CA LEU A 12 27.66 -24.83 31.48
C LEU A 12 27.17 -24.88 30.04
N LEU A 13 26.01 -25.50 29.82
CA LEU A 13 25.23 -25.38 28.59
C LEU A 13 24.67 -23.96 28.53
N VAL A 14 25.38 -23.08 27.82
CA VAL A 14 24.81 -21.80 27.37
C VAL A 14 23.78 -22.14 26.29
N GLY A 15 22.50 -22.10 26.66
CA GLY A 15 21.42 -22.16 25.69
C GLY A 15 21.44 -20.88 24.87
N SER A 16 21.94 -20.96 23.64
CA SER A 16 21.74 -19.90 22.65
C SER A 16 20.25 -19.85 22.34
N SER A 17 19.54 -18.88 22.91
CA SER A 17 18.23 -18.47 22.43
C SER A 17 18.43 -17.92 21.02
N THR A 18 18.17 -18.74 20.01
CA THR A 18 17.95 -18.23 18.66
C THR A 18 16.68 -17.39 18.73
N ALA A 19 16.82 -16.07 18.76
CA ALA A 19 15.72 -15.19 18.41
C ALA A 19 15.22 -15.65 17.05
N LEU A 20 13.93 -16.01 16.99
CA LEU A 20 13.26 -16.30 15.74
C LEU A 20 13.17 -14.94 15.02
N GLU A 21 14.22 -14.54 14.32
CA GLU A 21 14.15 -13.45 13.35
C GLU A 21 13.15 -13.92 12.29
N GLY A 22 11.90 -13.50 12.45
CA GLY A 22 10.84 -13.82 11.51
C GLY A 22 11.25 -13.24 10.17
N SER A 23 11.61 -14.10 9.22
CA SER A 23 11.88 -13.67 7.84
C SER A 23 10.65 -12.92 7.33
N TYR A 24 10.80 -11.61 7.16
CA TYR A 24 9.85 -10.77 6.48
C TYR A 24 9.75 -11.22 5.02
N SER A 25 8.54 -11.51 4.54
CA SER A 25 8.31 -11.63 3.11
C SER A 25 7.77 -10.30 2.57
N ASP A 26 8.34 -9.81 1.47
CA ASP A 26 7.90 -8.57 0.83
C ASP A 26 6.38 -8.59 0.57
N ALA A 27 5.82 -9.73 0.20
CA ALA A 27 4.38 -9.90 -0.03
C ALA A 27 3.53 -9.67 1.25
N SER A 28 4.04 -9.98 2.44
CA SER A 28 3.31 -9.81 3.70
C SER A 28 3.00 -8.33 3.97
N LEU A 29 3.91 -7.41 3.63
CA LEU A 29 3.67 -5.99 3.81
C LEU A 29 2.53 -5.48 2.90
N CYS A 30 2.46 -5.97 1.65
CA CYS A 30 1.30 -5.71 0.78
C CYS A 30 0.00 -6.29 1.35
N CYS A 31 0.04 -7.42 2.05
CA CYS A 31 -1.14 -7.98 2.71
C CYS A 31 -1.68 -7.11 3.85
N TYR A 32 -0.81 -6.45 4.63
CA TYR A 32 -1.27 -5.49 5.65
C TYR A 32 -1.96 -4.28 5.02
N THR A 33 -1.48 -3.79 3.87
CA THR A 33 -2.23 -2.78 3.09
C THR A 33 -3.58 -3.34 2.62
N ASN A 34 -3.62 -4.58 2.11
CA ASN A 34 -4.86 -5.23 1.70
C ASN A 34 -5.86 -5.44 2.85
N TYR A 35 -5.41 -5.54 4.10
CA TYR A 35 -6.29 -5.57 5.27
C TYR A 35 -7.09 -4.26 5.38
N TYR A 36 -6.43 -3.10 5.25
CA TYR A 36 -7.10 -1.80 5.27
C TYR A 36 -8.01 -1.60 4.05
N ARG A 37 -7.59 -2.08 2.88
CA ARG A 37 -8.42 -2.06 1.67
C ARG A 37 -9.68 -2.90 1.82
N LYS A 38 -9.57 -4.10 2.41
CA LYS A 38 -10.73 -4.96 2.72
C LYS A 38 -11.69 -4.26 3.68
N LYS A 39 -11.19 -3.60 4.73
CA LYS A 39 -12.03 -2.79 5.65
C LYS A 39 -12.74 -1.62 4.95
N ALA A 40 -12.13 -1.06 3.92
CA ALA A 40 -12.70 0.00 3.10
C ALA A 40 -13.56 -0.51 1.92
N ASN A 41 -13.80 -1.82 1.81
CA ASN A 41 -14.51 -2.45 0.68
C ASN A 41 -13.86 -2.16 -0.69
N LEU A 42 -12.53 -2.03 -0.74
CA LEU A 42 -11.76 -1.82 -1.96
C LEU A 42 -11.17 -3.13 -2.47
N PRO A 43 -11.00 -3.30 -3.81
CA PRO A 43 -10.29 -4.44 -4.38
C PRO A 43 -8.87 -4.53 -3.82
N MET A 44 -8.40 -5.73 -3.53
CA MET A 44 -7.01 -5.94 -3.09
C MET A 44 -6.02 -5.54 -4.19
N PHE A 45 -4.87 -5.00 -3.78
CA PHE A 45 -3.71 -4.89 -4.63
C PHE A 45 -3.17 -6.28 -4.97
N LYS A 46 -2.71 -6.43 -6.20
CA LYS A 46 -1.87 -7.58 -6.59
C LYS A 46 -0.44 -7.35 -6.12
N PHE A 47 0.33 -8.42 -5.99
CA PHE A 47 1.75 -8.34 -5.65
C PHE A 47 2.63 -8.42 -6.88
N SER A 48 3.67 -7.59 -6.95
CA SER A 48 4.73 -7.68 -7.95
C SER A 48 6.09 -7.88 -7.28
N ALA A 49 6.71 -9.03 -7.53
CA ALA A 49 8.07 -9.31 -7.07
C ALA A 49 9.09 -8.35 -7.70
N LYS A 50 8.84 -7.93 -8.94
CA LYS A 50 9.68 -6.96 -9.66
C LYS A 50 9.63 -5.58 -9.02
N LEU A 51 8.43 -5.12 -8.65
CA LEU A 51 8.27 -3.85 -7.94
C LEU A 51 8.84 -3.93 -6.51
N SER A 52 8.80 -5.11 -5.88
CA SER A 52 9.43 -5.36 -4.58
C SER A 52 10.95 -5.23 -4.65
N LYS A 53 11.59 -5.73 -5.72
CA LYS A 53 13.03 -5.50 -5.96
C LYS A 53 13.37 -4.00 -6.03
N VAL A 54 12.52 -3.19 -6.65
CA VAL A 54 12.67 -1.72 -6.68
C VAL A 54 12.58 -1.12 -5.27
N ALA A 55 11.60 -1.58 -4.48
CA ALA A 55 11.40 -1.14 -3.10
C ALA A 55 12.57 -1.51 -2.19
N SER A 56 13.05 -2.76 -2.24
CA SER A 56 14.18 -3.23 -1.43
C SER A 56 15.49 -2.53 -1.80
N ALA A 57 15.71 -2.24 -3.09
CA ALA A 57 16.85 -1.43 -3.50
C ALA A 57 16.79 -0.02 -2.91
N HIS A 58 15.61 0.61 -2.83
CA HIS A 58 15.45 1.92 -2.22
C HIS A 58 15.63 1.90 -0.70
N ALA A 59 15.18 0.84 -0.01
CA ALA A 59 15.43 0.65 1.42
C ALA A 59 16.94 0.60 1.72
N ILE A 60 17.71 -0.09 0.87
CA ILE A 60 19.18 -0.14 0.95
C ILE A 60 19.80 1.24 0.68
N GLU A 61 19.28 2.00 -0.31
CA GLU A 61 19.76 3.36 -0.58
C GLU A 61 19.49 4.33 0.58
N MET A 62 18.35 4.22 1.27
CA MET A 62 18.04 5.01 2.47
C MET A 62 18.99 4.66 3.62
N ALA A 63 19.26 3.37 3.84
CA ALA A 63 20.23 2.92 4.84
C ALA A 63 21.63 3.46 4.56
N ALA A 64 22.09 3.38 3.31
CA ALA A 64 23.39 3.93 2.90
C ALA A 64 23.49 5.46 3.06
N GLN A 65 22.36 6.17 3.01
CA GLN A 65 22.28 7.61 3.30
C GLN A 65 22.18 7.92 4.79
N GLY A 66 21.69 6.97 5.59
CA GLY A 66 21.29 7.20 6.98
C GLY A 66 20.09 8.12 7.13
N GLU A 67 19.26 8.22 6.09
CA GLU A 67 18.14 9.15 6.02
C GLU A 67 16.90 8.46 5.45
N TRP A 68 15.76 8.71 6.08
CA TRP A 68 14.44 8.38 5.54
C TRP A 68 14.06 9.41 4.47
N THR A 69 13.97 8.99 3.21
CA THR A 69 13.71 9.89 2.09
C THR A 69 13.06 9.18 0.90
N HIS A 70 12.26 9.91 0.13
CA HIS A 70 11.77 9.45 -1.17
C HIS A 70 12.86 9.46 -2.25
N ASP A 71 13.95 10.20 -2.01
CA ASP A 71 14.98 10.45 -2.99
C ASP A 71 16.08 9.39 -2.97
N GLY A 72 16.39 8.82 -4.14
CA GLY A 72 17.53 7.91 -4.28
C GLY A 72 18.87 8.65 -4.36
N LEU A 73 19.94 7.87 -4.20
CA LEU A 73 21.34 8.34 -4.13
C LEU A 73 21.88 8.94 -5.43
N THR A 74 21.33 8.52 -6.57
CA THR A 74 21.88 8.86 -7.90
C THR A 74 20.82 9.52 -8.77
N ALA A 75 21.24 10.23 -9.82
CA ALA A 75 20.30 10.75 -10.81
C ALA A 75 19.42 9.66 -11.45
N SER A 76 19.89 8.41 -11.53
CA SER A 76 19.13 7.27 -12.05
C SER A 76 18.13 6.66 -11.07
N THR A 77 18.22 7.03 -9.79
CA THR A 77 17.36 6.51 -8.71
C THR A 77 16.67 7.63 -7.94
N LYS A 78 16.85 8.88 -8.38
CA LYS A 78 16.45 10.08 -7.64
C LYS A 78 14.97 10.08 -7.29
N THR A 79 14.10 9.66 -8.19
CA THR A 79 12.65 9.59 -7.93
C THR A 79 12.16 8.14 -8.06
N LEU A 80 11.00 7.82 -7.47
CA LEU A 80 10.34 6.53 -7.69
C LEU A 80 10.20 6.22 -9.19
N MET A 81 9.79 7.20 -9.99
CA MET A 81 9.68 7.06 -11.45
C MET A 81 11.00 6.59 -12.06
N ASN A 82 12.13 7.20 -11.67
CA ASN A 82 13.44 6.79 -12.17
C ASN A 82 13.79 5.36 -11.75
N ARG A 83 13.49 4.98 -10.49
CA ARG A 83 13.75 3.62 -10.00
C ARG A 83 12.92 2.57 -10.74
N VAL A 84 11.64 2.83 -11.00
CA VAL A 84 10.74 1.95 -11.78
C VAL A 84 11.21 1.87 -13.25
N GLU A 85 11.52 2.99 -13.89
CA GLU A 85 12.01 3.02 -15.27
C GLU A 85 13.37 2.32 -15.43
N LYS A 86 14.24 2.39 -14.41
CA LYS A 86 15.55 1.75 -14.39
C LYS A 86 15.45 0.22 -14.30
N GLU A 87 14.55 -0.31 -13.48
CA GLU A 87 14.29 -1.76 -13.42
C GLU A 87 13.62 -2.27 -14.71
N GLY A 88 12.77 -1.43 -15.31
CA GLY A 88 12.22 -1.63 -16.64
C GLY A 88 11.06 -2.64 -16.71
N ASP A 89 10.35 -2.64 -17.85
CA ASP A 89 9.36 -3.64 -18.24
C ASP A 89 8.23 -3.88 -17.20
N PHE A 90 7.45 -2.83 -16.91
CA PHE A 90 6.25 -2.90 -16.07
C PHE A 90 4.95 -2.75 -16.89
N GLY A 91 5.00 -2.88 -18.22
CA GLY A 91 3.89 -2.51 -19.10
C GLY A 91 3.57 -1.00 -19.10
N GLU A 92 2.42 -0.62 -19.66
CA GLU A 92 1.94 0.76 -19.61
C GLU A 92 1.15 0.98 -18.32
N TRP A 93 1.77 1.67 -17.35
CA TRP A 93 1.16 2.11 -16.10
C TRP A 93 0.94 3.62 -16.11
N ASN A 94 0.05 4.11 -15.24
CA ASN A 94 -0.41 5.50 -15.25
C ASN A 94 0.17 6.35 -14.11
N VAL A 95 0.26 5.78 -12.91
CA VAL A 95 0.66 6.47 -11.70
C VAL A 95 1.55 5.55 -10.88
N ALA A 96 2.61 6.12 -10.31
CA ALA A 96 3.48 5.48 -9.33
C ALA A 96 3.31 6.19 -7.98
N LEU A 97 3.14 5.43 -6.91
CA LEU A 97 2.93 5.90 -5.53
C LEU A 97 3.95 5.24 -4.62
N GLU A 98 4.37 5.93 -3.57
CA GLU A 98 5.35 5.44 -2.60
C GLU A 98 4.91 5.77 -1.18
N ASN A 99 5.02 4.80 -0.29
CA ASN A 99 5.10 5.01 1.14
C ASN A 99 6.48 4.57 1.61
N VAL A 100 7.15 5.41 2.39
CA VAL A 100 8.41 5.06 3.06
C VAL A 100 8.27 5.29 4.55
N ALA A 101 9.00 4.55 5.36
CA ALA A 101 9.11 4.81 6.80
C ALA A 101 10.44 4.25 7.33
N ASP A 102 10.85 4.73 8.51
CA ASP A 102 11.92 4.12 9.28
C ASP A 102 11.47 3.82 10.72
N THR A 103 12.32 3.15 11.50
CA THR A 103 12.18 2.90 12.96
C THR A 103 11.05 1.98 13.44
N TYR A 104 10.07 1.66 12.59
CA TYR A 104 9.06 0.64 12.94
C TYR A 104 9.69 -0.76 12.97
N THR A 105 9.42 -1.52 14.02
CA THR A 105 10.01 -2.84 14.21
C THR A 105 9.21 -3.97 13.58
N THR A 106 7.95 -3.73 13.17
CA THR A 106 7.09 -4.74 12.57
C THR A 106 6.34 -4.23 11.34
N MET A 107 6.00 -5.16 10.44
CA MET A 107 5.19 -4.87 9.24
C MET A 107 3.78 -4.34 9.54
N PHE A 108 3.18 -4.80 10.65
CA PHE A 108 1.88 -4.30 11.07
C PHE A 108 2.00 -2.85 11.51
N ASP A 109 2.96 -2.54 12.39
CA ASP A 109 3.11 -1.20 12.94
C ASP A 109 3.43 -0.16 11.85
N VAL A 110 4.28 -0.50 10.88
CA VAL A 110 4.57 0.42 9.76
C VAL A 110 3.35 0.63 8.87
N SER A 111 2.57 -0.42 8.60
CA SER A 111 1.35 -0.32 7.79
C SER A 111 0.25 0.47 8.51
N ASP A 112 0.13 0.28 9.82
CA ASP A 112 -0.77 1.04 10.68
C ASP A 112 -0.35 2.51 10.77
N GLY A 113 0.96 2.77 10.91
CA GLY A 113 1.52 4.12 10.87
C GLY A 113 1.22 4.85 9.55
N TRP A 114 1.37 4.17 8.40
CA TRP A 114 0.95 4.71 7.11
C TRP A 114 -0.56 4.94 7.04
N TYR A 115 -1.38 4.05 7.58
CA TYR A 115 -2.83 4.20 7.56
C TYR A 115 -3.33 5.40 8.39
N HIS A 116 -2.62 5.75 9.46
CA HIS A 116 -2.95 6.88 10.32
C HIS A 116 -2.36 8.23 9.87
N HIS A 117 -1.57 8.26 8.79
CA HIS A 117 -1.05 9.50 8.20
C HIS A 117 -1.69 9.77 6.85
N GLU A 118 -2.39 10.90 6.69
CA GLU A 118 -3.26 11.15 5.53
C GLU A 118 -2.53 10.97 4.18
N GLU A 119 -1.32 11.52 4.05
CA GLU A 119 -0.52 11.41 2.81
C GLU A 119 -0.16 9.97 2.41
N HIS A 120 0.02 9.08 3.38
CA HIS A 120 0.32 7.67 3.12
C HIS A 120 -0.97 6.83 2.96
N LYS A 121 -2.02 7.20 3.70
CA LYS A 121 -3.33 6.57 3.66
C LYS A 121 -3.99 6.70 2.29
N VAL A 122 -3.89 7.86 1.64
CA VAL A 122 -4.43 8.07 0.29
C VAL A 122 -3.81 7.11 -0.73
N ASN A 123 -2.55 6.73 -0.53
CA ASN A 123 -1.88 5.75 -1.37
C ASN A 123 -2.41 4.33 -1.11
N MET A 124 -2.56 3.94 0.17
CA MET A 124 -3.09 2.63 0.58
C MET A 124 -4.53 2.41 0.12
N LEU A 125 -5.37 3.45 0.21
CA LEU A 125 -6.79 3.41 -0.13
C LEU A 125 -7.08 3.93 -1.54
N ARG A 126 -6.07 4.02 -2.41
CA ARG A 126 -6.26 4.44 -3.80
C ARG A 126 -7.36 3.60 -4.46
N GLU A 127 -8.36 4.28 -4.99
CA GLU A 127 -9.47 3.64 -5.70
C GLU A 127 -9.02 3.06 -7.04
N GLY A 128 -9.77 2.05 -7.50
CA GLY A 128 -9.49 1.30 -8.72
C GLY A 128 -9.23 -0.18 -8.45
N SER A 129 -9.38 -0.98 -9.50
CA SER A 129 -9.23 -2.44 -9.45
C SER A 129 -7.89 -2.94 -9.98
N HIS A 130 -7.10 -2.08 -10.63
CA HIS A 130 -5.87 -2.48 -11.31
C HIS A 130 -4.68 -1.77 -10.69
N ILE A 131 -4.31 -2.21 -9.48
CA ILE A 131 -3.20 -1.66 -8.73
C ILE A 131 -2.32 -2.82 -8.26
N THR A 132 -1.02 -2.70 -8.52
CA THR A 132 0.00 -3.63 -8.02
C THR A 132 0.76 -2.99 -6.87
N CYS A 133 1.24 -3.82 -5.95
CA CYS A 133 2.04 -3.46 -4.79
C CYS A 133 3.36 -4.25 -4.83
N GLY A 134 4.45 -3.58 -4.49
CA GLY A 134 5.71 -4.21 -4.17
C GLY A 134 6.32 -3.53 -2.96
N SER A 135 6.95 -4.31 -2.10
CA SER A 135 7.50 -3.80 -0.84
C SER A 135 8.91 -4.27 -0.62
N GLY A 136 9.62 -3.56 0.25
CA GLY A 136 10.98 -3.89 0.62
C GLY A 136 11.31 -3.39 2.01
N HIS A 137 12.25 -4.08 2.63
CA HIS A 137 12.73 -3.82 3.98
C HIS A 137 14.25 -3.95 4.02
N TYR A 138 14.90 -3.10 4.80
CA TYR A 138 16.31 -3.24 5.13
C TYR A 138 16.55 -2.81 6.58
N TYR A 139 17.19 -3.67 7.35
CA TYR A 139 17.65 -3.35 8.70
C TYR A 139 19.13 -2.96 8.67
N ASP A 140 19.43 -1.72 9.09
CA ASP A 140 20.79 -1.25 9.25
C ASP A 140 21.27 -1.46 10.69
N GLN A 141 22.14 -2.46 10.87
CA GLN A 141 22.76 -2.79 12.16
C GLN A 141 23.63 -1.65 12.72
N GLY A 142 24.24 -0.83 11.87
CA GLY A 142 25.08 0.28 12.30
C GLY A 142 24.28 1.44 12.88
N GLN A 143 23.02 1.58 12.45
CA GLN A 143 22.10 2.61 12.89
C GLN A 143 21.04 2.09 13.87
N ASP A 144 20.94 0.78 14.07
CA ASP A 144 19.88 0.11 14.83
C ASP A 144 18.49 0.57 14.34
N LYS A 145 18.30 0.51 13.02
CA LYS A 145 17.17 1.14 12.33
C LYS A 145 16.66 0.29 11.17
N ASP A 146 15.34 0.09 11.15
CA ASP A 146 14.63 -0.47 10.01
C ASP A 146 14.24 0.61 8.99
N PHE A 147 14.34 0.27 7.71
CA PHE A 147 13.88 1.07 6.58
C PHE A 147 12.83 0.28 5.79
N TRP A 148 11.66 0.87 5.59
CA TRP A 148 10.51 0.26 4.94
C TRP A 148 10.11 1.04 3.69
N VAL A 149 9.80 0.33 2.62
CA VAL A 149 9.33 0.90 1.36
C VAL A 149 8.14 0.09 0.85
N GLN A 150 7.09 0.78 0.43
CA GLN A 150 5.98 0.20 -0.32
C GLN A 150 5.70 1.05 -1.55
N ASN A 151 5.77 0.42 -2.72
CA ASN A 151 5.55 1.02 -4.02
C ASN A 151 4.28 0.48 -4.64
N MET A 152 3.51 1.35 -5.30
CA MET A 152 2.31 0.97 -6.04
C MET A 152 2.33 1.51 -7.45
N LEU A 153 1.89 0.68 -8.42
CA LEU A 153 1.64 1.11 -9.80
C LEU A 153 0.16 0.88 -10.15
N THR A 154 -0.45 1.87 -10.79
CA THR A 154 -1.84 1.78 -11.28
C THR A 154 -1.88 1.54 -12.79
N TYR A 155 -2.84 0.76 -13.26
CA TYR A 155 -2.99 0.38 -14.67
C TYR A 155 -4.39 0.70 -15.21
N ASP A 156 -4.50 0.90 -16.52
CA ASP A 156 -5.80 1.04 -17.19
C ASP A 156 -6.50 -0.33 -17.37
N THR A 157 -5.71 -1.40 -17.47
CA THR A 157 -6.18 -2.74 -17.77
C THR A 157 -5.87 -3.70 -16.63
N SER A 158 -6.54 -4.85 -16.63
CA SER A 158 -6.23 -5.96 -15.74
C SER A 158 -4.89 -6.65 -16.07
N ASP A 159 -4.24 -6.27 -17.17
CA ASP A 159 -2.93 -6.78 -17.59
C ASP A 159 -1.83 -5.99 -16.87
N MET A 160 -1.67 -6.32 -15.60
CA MET A 160 -0.70 -5.72 -14.68
C MET A 160 0.55 -6.59 -14.68
N ALA A 161 1.53 -6.22 -15.50
CA ALA A 161 2.73 -6.99 -15.78
C ALA A 161 3.37 -7.60 -14.52
N ASP A 162 3.65 -8.91 -14.57
CA ASP A 162 4.30 -9.70 -13.51
C ASP A 162 3.64 -9.60 -12.12
N SER A 163 2.34 -9.30 -12.07
CA SER A 163 1.59 -9.24 -10.80
C SER A 163 0.72 -10.47 -10.58
N VAL A 164 0.65 -10.89 -9.32
CA VAL A 164 -0.11 -12.08 -8.88
C VAL A 164 -1.04 -11.73 -7.74
N ASP A 165 -2.16 -12.45 -7.65
CA ASP A 165 -3.01 -12.38 -6.47
C ASP A 165 -2.27 -13.03 -5.28
N ILE A 166 -2.29 -12.35 -4.13
CA ILE A 166 -1.64 -12.82 -2.90
C ILE A 166 -2.67 -13.34 -1.91
N ASP A 167 -2.38 -14.50 -1.31
CA ASP A 167 -3.17 -15.04 -0.22
C ASP A 167 -2.82 -14.31 1.08
N CYS A 168 -3.72 -13.45 1.52
CA CYS A 168 -3.60 -12.69 2.75
C CYS A 168 -4.47 -13.27 3.89
N SER A 169 -5.04 -14.46 3.71
CA SER A 169 -5.99 -15.07 4.66
C SER A 169 -5.42 -15.23 6.08
N SER A 170 -4.14 -15.60 6.20
CA SER A 170 -3.46 -15.74 7.50
C SER A 170 -3.34 -14.42 8.26
N ILE A 171 -2.96 -13.34 7.57
CA ILE A 171 -2.88 -11.98 8.12
C ILE A 171 -4.27 -11.45 8.45
N PHE A 172 -5.26 -11.70 7.59
CA PHE A 172 -6.64 -11.29 7.87
C PHE A 172 -7.18 -11.99 9.12
N SER A 173 -6.95 -13.29 9.24
CA SER A 173 -7.37 -14.08 10.40
C SER A 173 -6.67 -13.60 11.67
N SER A 174 -5.35 -13.36 11.63
CA SER A 174 -4.60 -12.88 12.81
C SER A 174 -5.05 -11.48 13.27
N LEU A 175 -5.56 -10.65 12.35
CA LEU A 175 -6.09 -9.31 12.64
C LEU A 175 -7.62 -9.30 12.84
N GLY A 176 -8.26 -10.46 12.97
CA GLY A 176 -9.69 -10.57 13.27
C GLY A 176 -10.64 -10.22 12.11
N LEU A 177 -10.14 -10.14 10.87
CA LEU A 177 -10.98 -10.16 9.67
C LEU A 177 -11.25 -11.63 9.30
N GLU A 178 -12.06 -12.29 10.11
CA GLU A 178 -12.66 -13.56 9.74
C GLU A 178 -13.46 -13.33 8.45
N GLU A 179 -13.07 -13.99 7.35
CA GLU A 179 -13.94 -14.08 6.20
C GLU A 179 -15.17 -14.84 6.66
N SER A 180 -16.32 -14.15 6.77
CA SER A 180 -17.57 -14.80 7.12
C SER A 180 -17.78 -15.91 6.11
N THR A 181 -17.48 -17.15 6.51
CA THR A 181 -17.85 -18.32 5.73
C THR A 181 -19.32 -18.11 5.38
N PRO A 182 -19.73 -18.22 4.10
CA PRO A 182 -21.13 -18.14 3.76
C PRO A 182 -21.83 -19.16 4.64
N SER A 183 -22.60 -18.66 5.62
CA SER A 183 -23.43 -19.46 6.50
C SER A 183 -24.18 -20.37 5.55
N SER A 184 -23.94 -21.67 5.65
CA SER A 184 -24.67 -22.67 4.89
C SER A 184 -26.15 -22.39 5.15
N THR A 185 -26.81 -21.78 4.17
CA THR A 185 -28.25 -21.57 4.21
C THR A 185 -28.83 -22.94 4.49
N PRO A 186 -29.55 -23.15 5.62
CA PRO A 186 -30.20 -24.42 5.84
C PRO A 186 -31.12 -24.63 4.64
N THR A 187 -30.87 -25.72 3.90
CA THR A 187 -31.73 -26.20 2.82
C THR A 187 -33.18 -26.05 3.29
N PRO A 188 -34.05 -25.32 2.55
CA PRO A 188 -35.44 -25.23 2.95
C PRO A 188 -36.02 -26.64 2.97
N SER A 189 -36.37 -27.11 4.17
CA SER A 189 -37.18 -28.31 4.35
C SER A 189 -38.49 -28.12 3.59
N PRO A 190 -38.94 -29.09 2.76
CA PRO A 190 -40.13 -28.93 1.95
C PRO A 190 -41.36 -28.78 2.86
N THR A 191 -41.88 -27.56 2.97
CA THR A 191 -43.15 -27.30 3.66
C THR A 191 -44.29 -27.40 2.64
N PRO A 192 -45.43 -28.04 2.99
CA PRO A 192 -46.51 -28.31 2.05
C PRO A 192 -47.17 -27.02 1.55
N VAL A 193 -47.48 -27.04 0.25
CA VAL A 193 -48.29 -26.06 -0.47
C VAL A 193 -49.62 -25.82 0.26
N GLN A 194 -49.88 -24.59 0.69
CA GLN A 194 -51.23 -24.05 0.80
C GLN A 194 -51.31 -22.69 0.13
N ALA A 195 -52.19 -22.62 -0.86
CA ALA A 195 -52.57 -21.42 -1.59
C ALA A 195 -53.65 -20.65 -0.81
N LYS A 196 -53.54 -19.31 -0.75
CA LYS A 196 -54.51 -18.39 -1.38
C LYS A 196 -54.25 -16.91 -1.09
N ALA A 197 -54.62 -16.13 -2.11
CA ALA A 197 -55.28 -14.82 -2.10
C ALA A 197 -54.43 -13.53 -2.01
N ARG A 198 -54.42 -12.86 -3.17
CA ARG A 198 -54.28 -11.41 -3.41
C ARG A 198 -55.06 -10.55 -2.41
N ILE A 199 -54.54 -9.34 -2.13
CA ILE A 199 -55.20 -8.03 -2.27
C ILE A 199 -54.11 -6.93 -2.30
N ALA A 200 -54.22 -6.01 -3.26
CA ALA A 200 -53.66 -4.64 -3.29
C ALA A 200 -54.88 -3.67 -3.24
N PRO A 201 -54.79 -2.31 -3.15
CA PRO A 201 -53.65 -1.40 -3.34
C PRO A 201 -53.65 -0.13 -2.41
N SER A 202 -52.79 0.86 -2.71
CA SER A 202 -53.10 2.33 -2.75
C SER A 202 -52.37 3.31 -1.80
N GLY A 203 -51.95 4.46 -2.40
CA GLY A 203 -51.57 5.75 -1.77
C GLY A 203 -50.05 6.01 -1.71
N SER A 204 -49.36 6.89 -2.46
CA SER A 204 -49.55 8.20 -3.12
C SER A 204 -49.38 9.46 -2.24
N VAL A 205 -48.45 10.34 -2.69
CA VAL A 205 -48.30 11.80 -2.45
C VAL A 205 -47.70 12.16 -1.07
N GLY A 206 -46.78 13.11 -0.86
CA GLY A 206 -46.06 14.21 -1.56
C GLY A 206 -45.11 14.79 -0.47
N VAL A 207 -44.11 15.64 -0.67
CA VAL A 207 -44.07 16.99 -1.23
C VAL A 207 -42.60 17.45 -1.12
N GLU A 208 -42.07 18.10 -2.15
CA GLU A 208 -40.76 18.79 -2.18
C GLU A 208 -40.84 20.25 -1.68
N GLU A 209 -39.66 20.78 -1.36
CA GLU A 209 -39.26 22.19 -1.14
C GLU A 209 -39.65 22.87 0.20
N PRO A 210 -38.85 23.85 0.74
CA PRO A 210 -38.08 24.85 -0.04
C PRO A 210 -36.68 25.29 0.49
N SER A 211 -35.96 26.00 -0.41
CA SER A 211 -35.22 27.28 -0.25
C SER A 211 -34.09 27.50 0.79
N SER A 212 -32.90 27.80 0.22
CA SER A 212 -31.95 28.90 0.49
C SER A 212 -31.64 29.39 1.93
N VAL A 213 -30.34 29.49 2.28
CA VAL A 213 -29.73 30.75 2.74
C VAL A 213 -28.21 30.73 2.46
N GLU A 214 -27.69 31.83 1.89
CA GLU A 214 -26.28 32.24 1.91
C GLU A 214 -25.92 32.72 3.34
N GLU A 215 -24.70 32.48 3.84
CA GLU A 215 -23.95 33.53 4.55
C GLU A 215 -22.45 33.22 4.64
N GLU A 216 -21.69 34.25 4.31
CA GLU A 216 -20.25 34.43 4.36
C GLU A 216 -19.80 34.77 5.79
N ALA A 217 -18.76 34.11 6.32
CA ALA A 217 -17.94 34.65 7.40
C ALA A 217 -16.59 33.92 7.53
N THR A 218 -15.53 34.61 7.13
CA THR A 218 -14.16 34.45 7.64
C THR A 218 -14.10 34.88 9.11
N PRO A 219 -13.22 34.28 9.94
CA PRO A 219 -11.96 34.97 10.23
C PRO A 219 -10.72 34.05 10.43
N GLU A 220 -9.59 34.61 10.00
CA GLU A 220 -8.32 34.80 10.73
C GLU A 220 -7.54 33.61 11.34
N ALA A 221 -6.47 33.24 10.59
CA ALA A 221 -5.08 32.99 10.98
C ALA A 221 -4.72 32.45 12.39
N SER A 222 -3.98 31.33 12.40
CA SER A 222 -2.83 31.15 13.30
C SER A 222 -1.70 30.40 12.59
N GLU A 223 -0.51 30.96 12.66
CA GLU A 223 0.73 30.61 11.97
C GLU A 223 1.36 29.28 12.45
N ALA A 224 1.85 28.46 11.51
CA ALA A 224 2.92 27.50 11.74
C ALA A 224 3.67 27.17 10.42
N GLY A 225 4.81 27.85 10.24
CA GLY A 225 5.94 27.63 9.32
C GLY A 225 5.86 26.59 8.20
N GLU A 226 5.54 27.05 6.99
CA GLU A 226 5.89 26.37 5.73
C GLU A 226 7.28 26.81 5.24
N SER A 227 8.18 25.84 5.07
CA SER A 227 9.45 26.00 4.35
C SER A 227 9.18 25.86 2.84
N SER A 228 8.96 26.97 2.16
CA SER A 228 8.72 27.01 0.71
C SER A 228 10.01 26.81 -0.09
N THR A 229 10.20 25.62 -0.66
CA THR A 229 11.16 25.38 -1.75
C THR A 229 10.45 25.63 -3.09
N PRO A 230 11.07 26.34 -4.07
CA PRO A 230 10.38 26.70 -5.31
C PRO A 230 10.09 25.49 -6.19
N ALA A 231 8.91 25.50 -6.81
CA ALA A 231 8.48 24.52 -7.80
C ALA A 231 9.53 24.36 -8.93
N PRO A 232 9.85 23.11 -9.35
CA PRO A 232 10.81 22.90 -10.43
C PRO A 232 10.25 23.36 -11.77
N PRO A 233 11.10 23.86 -12.69
CA PRO A 233 10.66 24.39 -13.97
C PRO A 233 10.07 23.29 -14.86
N VAL A 234 8.89 23.56 -15.42
CA VAL A 234 8.22 22.75 -16.46
C VAL A 234 9.17 22.57 -17.64
N ARG A 235 9.80 21.39 -17.74
CA ARG A 235 10.65 21.04 -18.89
C ARG A 235 9.75 20.69 -20.08
N LYS A 236 9.72 21.58 -21.07
CA LYS A 236 9.13 21.32 -22.40
C LYS A 236 9.70 20.03 -22.97
N CYS A 237 8.81 19.10 -23.34
CA CYS A 237 9.13 17.85 -24.03
C CYS A 237 9.92 18.14 -25.32
N LYS A 238 11.26 18.08 -25.25
CA LYS A 238 12.16 18.16 -26.40
C LYS A 238 12.70 16.77 -26.70
N ARG A 239 11.92 15.96 -27.40
CA ARG A 239 12.46 14.90 -28.25
C ARG A 239 11.77 14.95 -29.61
N LYS A 240 12.60 15.05 -30.66
CA LYS A 240 12.20 14.87 -32.06
C LYS A 240 11.70 13.43 -32.21
N CYS A 241 10.40 13.21 -32.06
CA CYS A 241 9.75 11.93 -32.32
C CYS A 241 9.03 11.98 -33.68
N THR A 242 9.68 11.44 -34.70
CA THR A 242 9.08 11.15 -36.00
C THR A 242 8.21 9.90 -35.88
N LYS A 243 6.92 10.08 -35.56
CA LYS A 243 5.78 9.25 -36.02
C LYS A 243 4.49 9.72 -35.34
N VAL A 244 3.43 9.79 -36.13
CA VAL A 244 2.12 10.46 -35.90
C VAL A 244 1.32 9.99 -34.66
N LYS A 245 1.77 8.95 -33.93
CA LYS A 245 1.01 8.38 -32.80
C LYS A 245 1.13 9.15 -31.47
N CYS A 246 2.01 10.15 -31.36
CA CYS A 246 2.17 10.91 -30.10
C CYS A 246 1.18 12.09 -29.93
N GLN A 247 0.46 12.52 -30.98
CA GLN A 247 -0.44 13.69 -30.88
C GLN A 247 -1.68 13.46 -29.99
N LYS A 248 -2.04 12.19 -29.70
CA LYS A 248 -3.05 11.88 -28.68
C LYS A 248 -2.50 11.86 -27.25
N LYS A 249 -1.18 11.68 -27.05
CA LYS A 249 -0.53 11.51 -25.72
C LYS A 249 -0.26 12.84 -24.96
N CYS A 250 -0.30 14.01 -25.60
CA CYS A 250 -0.12 15.30 -24.89
C CYS A 250 -1.42 16.12 -24.67
N LYS A 251 -2.55 15.72 -25.26
CA LYS A 251 -3.77 16.56 -25.27
C LYS A 251 -4.70 16.36 -24.07
N ARG A 252 -4.50 15.33 -23.24
CA ARG A 252 -5.35 15.03 -22.07
C ARG A 252 -4.85 15.61 -20.73
N TYR A 253 -3.65 16.17 -20.67
CA TYR A 253 -3.10 16.76 -19.43
C TYR A 253 -3.57 18.19 -19.15
N ARG A 254 -4.52 18.73 -19.92
CA ARG A 254 -4.97 20.13 -19.80
C ARG A 254 -6.41 20.30 -19.33
N THR A 255 -7.10 19.23 -18.92
CA THR A 255 -8.52 19.29 -18.53
C THR A 255 -8.85 18.70 -17.15
N SER A 256 -7.86 18.45 -16.28
CA SER A 256 -8.12 17.88 -14.94
C SER A 256 -7.50 18.69 -13.79
N ILE A 257 -7.32 20.01 -13.97
CA ILE A 257 -6.93 20.93 -12.87
C ILE A 257 -8.10 21.84 -12.44
N PHE A 258 -9.30 21.64 -13.01
CA PHE A 258 -10.53 22.25 -12.49
C PHE A 258 -11.69 21.28 -12.68
N ALA A 259 -11.86 20.39 -11.70
CA ALA A 259 -13.12 19.71 -11.35
C ALA A 259 -12.92 19.03 -9.99
#